data_AF-A0A951AR33-F1
#
_entry.id   AF-A0A951AR33-F1
#
_cell.length_a   1.000
_cell.length_b   1.000
_cell.length_c   1.000
_cell.angle_alpha   90.00
_cell.angle_beta   90.00
_cell.angle_gamma   90.00
#
_symmetry.space_group_name_H-M   'P 1'
#
loop_
_entity.id
_entity.type
_entity.pdbx_description
1 polymer ?
#
loop_
_entity_poly.entity_id
_entity_poly.type
_entity_poly.pdbx_seq_one_letter_code
_entity_poly.pdbx_strand_id
1 'polypeptide(L)' 'MQFTQDEITHLSPEERLALIAQLLDSLDHHQVQLPPAQLVELERRLETLDQDHTKSVTWESVKAELEQRCQ' A
#
# COMPACT_ATOMS: atom_id res chain seq x y z
N MET A 1 17.98 -3.78 -13.25
CA MET A 1 17.46 -3.13 -14.47
C MET A 1 17.51 -1.62 -14.20
N GLN A 2 18.06 -0.82 -15.09
CA GLN A 2 18.17 0.62 -14.89
C GLN A 2 17.16 1.29 -15.82
N PHE A 3 16.03 1.73 -15.27
CA PHE A 3 15.03 2.50 -16.01
C PHE A 3 15.44 3.98 -16.00
N THR A 4 15.38 4.63 -17.14
CA THR A 4 15.55 6.08 -17.24
C THR A 4 14.25 6.78 -16.84
N GLN A 5 14.37 8.03 -16.37
CA GLN A 5 13.20 8.83 -16.00
C GLN A 5 12.23 9.01 -17.19
N ASP A 6 12.77 9.19 -18.40
CA ASP A 6 11.97 9.35 -19.62
C ASP A 6 11.13 8.11 -19.92
N GLU A 7 11.70 6.90 -19.82
CA GLU A 7 10.98 5.64 -20.01
C GLU A 7 9.81 5.49 -19.03
N ILE A 8 9.96 5.93 -17.79
CA ILE A 8 8.89 5.89 -16.77
C ILE A 8 7.75 6.87 -17.11
N THR A 9 8.10 8.05 -17.64
CA THR A 9 7.09 9.06 -17.98
C THR A 9 6.21 8.67 -19.17
N HIS A 10 6.71 7.80 -20.06
CA HIS A 10 5.96 7.29 -21.20
C HIS A 10 5.00 6.14 -20.87
N LEU A 11 5.12 5.53 -19.69
CA LEU A 11 4.18 4.49 -19.24
C LEU A 11 2.79 5.08 -19.04
N SER A 12 1.79 4.36 -19.52
CA SER A 12 0.40 4.58 -19.12
C SER A 12 0.23 4.42 -17.60
N PRO A 13 -0.86 4.93 -17.00
CA PRO A 13 -1.13 4.74 -15.58
C PRO A 13 -1.14 3.27 -15.15
N GLU A 14 -1.71 2.37 -15.98
CA GLU A 14 -1.78 0.94 -15.71
C GLU A 14 -0.41 0.28 -15.74
N GLU A 15 0.40 0.57 -16.76
CA GLU A 15 1.77 0.07 -16.86
C GLU A 15 2.66 0.59 -15.72
N ARG A 16 2.42 1.83 -15.29
CA ARG A 16 3.13 2.41 -14.14
C ARG A 16 2.78 1.69 -12.83
N LEU A 17 1.50 1.36 -12.62
CA LEU A 17 1.07 0.57 -11.46
C LEU A 17 1.66 -0.85 -11.50
N ALA A 18 1.68 -1.48 -12.68
CA ALA A 18 2.29 -2.80 -12.86
C ALA A 18 3.81 -2.78 -12.59
N LEU A 19 4.51 -1.73 -13.02
CA LEU A 19 5.92 -1.53 -12.72
C LEU A 19 6.15 -1.32 -11.22
N ILE A 20 5.32 -0.51 -10.55
CA ILE A 20 5.41 -0.31 -9.09
C ILE A 20 5.27 -1.65 -8.36
N ALA A 21 4.28 -2.48 -8.73
CA ALA A 21 4.10 -3.80 -8.13
C ALA A 21 5.36 -4.68 -8.30
N GLN A 22 5.89 -4.78 -9.52
CA GLN A 22 7.10 -5.56 -9.80
C GLN A 22 8.33 -5.05 -9.03
N LEU A 23 8.49 -3.74 -8.92
CA LEU A 23 9.59 -3.15 -8.15
C LEU A 23 9.45 -3.46 -6.66
N LEU A 24 8.24 -3.37 -6.11
CA LEU A 24 7.97 -3.72 -4.71
C LEU A 24 8.25 -5.20 -4.44
N ASP A 25 7.81 -6.10 -5.32
CA ASP A 25 8.06 -7.55 -5.20
C ASP A 25 9.55 -7.90 -5.33
N SER A 26 10.35 -7.04 -5.98
CA SER A 26 11.78 -7.23 -6.14
C SER A 26 12.62 -6.85 -4.91
N LEU A 27 12.02 -6.19 -3.92
CA LEU A 27 12.71 -5.78 -2.69
C LEU A 27 12.88 -6.98 -1.74
N ASP A 28 14.11 -7.21 -1.28
CA ASP A 28 14.35 -8.16 -0.20
C ASP A 28 13.89 -7.56 1.13
N HIS A 29 13.02 -8.27 1.85
CA HIS A 29 12.53 -7.87 3.17
C HIS A 29 13.66 -7.58 4.17
N HIS A 30 14.82 -8.22 4.05
CA HIS A 30 15.97 -7.97 4.92
C HIS A 30 16.65 -6.63 4.64
N GLN A 31 16.49 -6.07 3.44
CA GLN A 31 17.04 -4.78 3.04
C GLN A 31 16.14 -3.61 3.44
N VAL A 32 14.86 -3.86 3.72
CA VAL A 32 13.88 -2.85 4.13
C VAL A 32 13.57 -3.01 5.62
N GLN A 33 14.48 -2.52 6.46
CA GLN A 33 14.32 -2.57 7.91
C GLN A 33 13.28 -1.54 8.37
N LEU A 34 12.23 -2.01 9.03
CA LEU A 34 11.27 -1.14 9.69
C LEU A 34 11.83 -0.67 11.04
N PRO A 35 11.63 0.60 11.44
CA PRO A 35 11.90 1.05 12.79
C PRO A 35 11.23 0.14 13.84
N PRO A 36 11.86 -0.12 14.99
CA PRO A 36 11.31 -1.03 16.00
C PRO A 36 9.88 -0.70 16.42
N ALA A 37 9.54 0.58 16.54
CA ALA A 37 8.18 1.01 16.88
C ALA A 37 7.15 0.63 15.81
N GLN A 38 7.54 0.63 14.53
CA GLN A 38 6.66 0.23 13.42
C GLN A 38 6.49 -1.29 13.37
N LEU A 39 7.55 -2.06 13.67
CA LEU A 39 7.46 -3.52 13.78
C LEU A 39 6.49 -3.94 14.88
N VAL A 40 6.62 -3.37 16.07
CA VAL A 40 5.73 -3.66 17.20
C VAL A 40 4.27 -3.34 16.86
N GLU A 41 4.02 -2.20 16.23
CA GLU A 41 2.66 -1.84 15.81
C GLU A 41 2.13 -2.75 14.70
N LEU A 42 2.98 -3.18 13.77
CA LEU A 42 2.61 -4.12 12.71
C LEU A 42 2.22 -5.48 13.29
N GLU A 43 3.05 -6.03 14.18
CA GLU A 43 2.77 -7.29 14.90
C GLU A 43 1.44 -7.20 15.66
N ARG A 44 1.23 -6.13 16.42
CA ARG A 44 -0.03 -5.88 17.15
C ARG A 44 -1.26 -5.87 16.22
N ARG A 45 -1.15 -5.30 15.01
CA ARG A 45 -2.25 -5.26 14.03
C ARG A 45 -2.50 -6.61 13.36
N LEU A 46 -1.44 -7.39 13.13
CA LEU A 46 -1.57 -8.74 12.57
C LEU A 46 -2.27 -9.68 13.55
N GLU A 47 -1.96 -9.57 14.85
CA GLU A 47 -2.64 -10.34 15.90
C GLU A 47 -4.14 -10.04 15.99
N THR A 48 -4.56 -8.79 15.76
CA THR A 48 -5.97 -8.41 15.83
C THR A 48 -6.69 -8.46 14.48
N LEU A 49 -6.01 -8.79 13.39
CA LEU A 49 -6.52 -8.67 12.02
C LEU A 49 -7.84 -9.41 11.80
N ASP A 50 -7.92 -10.67 12.23
CA ASP A 50 -9.14 -11.49 12.07
C ASP A 50 -10.34 -10.92 12.83
N GLN A 51 -10.09 -10.36 14.02
CA GLN A 51 -11.12 -9.75 14.86
C GLN A 51 -11.54 -8.39 14.29
N ASP A 52 -10.59 -7.61 13.80
CA ASP A 52 -10.84 -6.30 13.20
C ASP A 52 -11.49 -6.40 11.82
N HIS A 53 -11.32 -7.52 11.11
CA HIS A 53 -12.03 -7.79 9.85
C HIS A 53 -13.54 -7.73 10.03
N THR A 54 -14.07 -8.12 11.20
CA THR A 54 -15.51 -8.00 11.50
C THR A 54 -16.01 -6.55 11.58
N LYS A 55 -15.09 -5.59 11.74
CA LYS A 55 -15.36 -4.14 11.76
C LYS A 55 -14.99 -3.45 10.44
N SER A 56 -14.56 -4.22 9.43
CA SER A 56 -14.21 -3.65 8.13
C SER A 56 -15.44 -3.06 7.45
N VAL A 57 -15.22 -1.95 6.75
CA VAL A 57 -16.23 -1.28 5.93
C VAL A 57 -15.80 -1.36 4.48
N THR A 58 -16.77 -1.38 3.56
CA THR A 58 -16.44 -1.39 2.13
C THR A 58 -15.81 -0.08 1.71
N TRP A 59 -15.01 -0.12 0.64
CA TRP A 59 -14.41 1.09 0.07
C TRP A 59 -15.47 2.11 -0.34
N GLU A 60 -16.60 1.65 -0.86
CA GLU A 60 -17.74 2.49 -1.23
C GLU A 60 -18.31 3.23 -0.02
N SER A 61 -18.38 2.57 1.15
CA SER A 61 -18.83 3.19 2.39
C SER A 61 -17.89 4.30 2.85
N VAL A 62 -16.57 4.05 2.80
CA VAL A 62 -15.56 5.07 3.15
C VAL A 62 -15.61 6.24 2.18
N LYS A 63 -15.73 5.96 0.89
CA LYS A 63 -15.81 6.99 -0.15
C LYS A 63 -17.03 7.90 0.05
N ALA A 64 -18.20 7.32 0.30
CA ALA A 64 -19.42 8.06 0.57
C ALA A 64 -19.31 8.96 1.81
N GLU A 65 -18.68 8.46 2.88
CA GLU A 65 -18.43 9.24 4.10
C GLU A 65 -17.50 10.43 3.85
N LEU A 66 -16.43 10.23 3.08
CA LEU A 66 -15.48 11.30 2.74
C LEU A 66 -16.12 12.37 1.85
N GLU A 67 -16.93 11.98 0.87
CA GLU A 67 -17.68 12.90 0.01
C GLU A 67 -18.62 13.80 0.83
N GLN A 68 -19.26 13.26 1.87
CA GLN A 68 -20.11 14.04 2.78
C GLN A 68 -19.32 15.04 3.65
N ARG A 69 -18.09 14.71 4.03
CA ARG A 69 -17.25 15.57 4.88
C ARG A 69 -16.59 16.73 4.13
N CYS A 70 -16.45 16.61 2.83
CA CYS A 70 -15.82 17.61 1.96
C CYS A 70 -16.83 18.58 1.32
N GLN A 71 -18.09 18.56 1.75
CA GLN A 71 -19.14 19.53 1.41
C GLN A 71 -19.22 20.64 2.45
#